data_AF-A0A946KC51-F1
#
_entry.id   AF-A0A946KC51-F1
#
_cell.length_a   1.000
_cell.length_b   1.000
_cell.length_c   1.000
_cell.angle_alpha   90.00
_cell.angle_beta   90.00
_cell.angle_gamma   90.00
#
_symmetry.space_group_name_H-M   'P 1'
#
loop_
_entity.id
_entity.type
_entity.pdbx_description
1 polymer ?
#
loop_
_entity_poly.entity_id
_entity_poly.type
_entity_poly.pdbx_seq_one_letter_code
_entity_poly.pdbx_strand_id
1 'polypeptide(L)'
;IKEADAAKKPFYLNLWPDDVHSPFWPPADQWQEGKQEKYRAVLEAMDTQLAVLFEHIQNDKELAQNTLILICSDNGPEPGAGSAGPFRGAKTTLYEGGIRSPLIVWGPGIVAQEASGSTDTESCFAAFDLVPSLLEIAGIQHSEEIPFDGMDVSPALRGEQSVSHGPMYWRRPPDRKMYKALGDTVLPDLAVRDGNWKLLCDYDGQNIQLFDLQKDPGEKNNIAADFEKVRARLCKQLVSWHEDLPLDNGQSLGVQEMQKARVGPANVTGYSLIAADGSKKTLAKVNSDGSVAWKVPCGAIHDIHGLPNGHLLYQDGWTHIIELDQSRQKVWEYDATSNGNANKKIEVHAFQRLANGDTMIVESGPARILEVDSDGAIKKDIALVIDTPSHHSDTRNVRKTASGTYLVAHEKDGVVREYDSVGKVIWEFDVPLFGKQPKSGHGPEAFGDQVYSAVRLENGNTLIGTGNGHSVLEVTPDKEIVWKLDQHDLPGITLAWVTQVRRLRNGNTLFVNCHAGPKNPQIIEVTPDKDVVWTYRDFELFGNALPVAVVETE
;
A
#
# COMPACT_ATOMS: atom_id res chain seq x y z
N ILE A 1 -29.08 35.93 -22.55
CA ILE A 1 -30.00 36.76 -21.72
C ILE A 1 -30.77 37.77 -22.57
N LYS A 2 -30.13 38.79 -23.16
CA LYS A 2 -30.82 39.82 -23.98
C LYS A 2 -31.74 39.24 -25.08
N GLU A 3 -31.31 38.19 -25.79
CA GLU A 3 -32.14 37.52 -26.80
C GLU A 3 -33.37 36.83 -26.19
N ALA A 4 -33.23 36.21 -25.02
CA ALA A 4 -34.32 35.54 -24.32
C ALA A 4 -35.33 36.56 -23.76
N ASP A 5 -34.84 37.67 -23.20
CA ASP A 5 -35.69 38.78 -22.76
C ASP A 5 -36.45 39.42 -23.94
N ALA A 6 -35.77 39.69 -25.06
CA ALA A 6 -36.42 40.19 -26.27
C ALA A 6 -37.51 39.24 -26.80
N ALA A 7 -37.30 37.93 -26.65
CA ALA A 7 -38.26 36.89 -27.02
C ALA A 7 -39.29 36.59 -25.93
N LYS A 8 -39.18 37.20 -24.74
CA LYS A 8 -39.98 36.92 -23.53
C LYS A 8 -40.03 35.43 -23.20
N LYS A 9 -38.85 34.79 -23.18
CA LYS A 9 -38.66 33.38 -22.81
C LYS A 9 -37.67 33.24 -21.64
N PRO A 10 -37.77 32.19 -20.81
CA PRO A 10 -36.73 31.86 -19.85
C PRO A 10 -35.43 31.49 -20.57
N PHE A 11 -34.32 31.58 -19.86
CA PHE A 11 -33.01 31.15 -20.35
C PHE A 11 -32.38 30.13 -19.41
N TYR A 12 -31.55 29.26 -19.98
CA TYR A 12 -30.58 28.45 -19.24
C TYR A 12 -29.20 28.82 -19.78
N LEU A 13 -28.30 29.20 -18.89
CA LEU A 13 -26.92 29.51 -19.23
C LEU A 13 -26.02 28.52 -18.51
N ASN A 14 -25.31 27.71 -19.29
CA ASN A 14 -24.24 26.89 -18.79
C ASN A 14 -22.91 27.56 -19.17
N LEU A 15 -22.20 28.09 -18.17
CA LEU A 15 -20.95 28.81 -18.35
C LEU A 15 -19.81 28.02 -17.72
N TRP A 16 -18.97 27.42 -18.55
CA TRP A 16 -17.80 26.65 -18.15
C TRP A 16 -16.53 27.41 -18.53
N PRO A 17 -16.03 28.30 -17.65
CA PRO A 17 -14.70 28.86 -17.86
C PRO A 17 -13.66 27.73 -17.80
N ASP A 18 -12.59 27.86 -18.59
CA ASP A 18 -11.42 26.98 -18.48
C ASP A 18 -10.63 27.27 -17.19
N ASP A 19 -10.72 28.52 -16.71
CA ASP A 19 -10.11 28.94 -15.45
C ASP A 19 -10.73 28.15 -14.29
N VAL A 20 -9.95 27.61 -13.36
CA VAL A 20 -8.51 27.78 -13.13
C VAL A 20 -7.71 26.52 -13.51
N HIS A 21 -8.04 25.87 -14.63
CA HIS A 21 -7.27 24.72 -15.13
C HIS A 21 -5.87 25.18 -15.60
N SER A 22 -4.86 24.33 -15.44
CA SER A 22 -3.52 24.61 -15.98
C SER A 22 -3.47 24.41 -17.51
N PRO A 23 -2.57 25.11 -18.23
CA PRO A 23 -1.57 26.07 -17.75
C PRO A 23 -2.17 27.42 -17.32
N PHE A 24 -1.69 27.99 -16.21
CA PHE A 24 -2.20 29.26 -15.68
C PHE A 24 -1.67 30.46 -16.47
N TRP A 25 -2.56 31.26 -17.03
CA TRP A 25 -2.23 32.41 -17.89
C TRP A 25 -2.89 33.71 -17.40
N PRO A 26 -2.39 34.32 -16.32
CA PRO A 26 -2.99 35.55 -15.79
C PRO A 26 -2.79 36.74 -16.75
N PRO A 27 -3.57 37.83 -16.57
CA PRO A 27 -3.30 39.10 -17.24
C PRO A 27 -1.83 39.53 -17.10
N ALA A 28 -1.29 40.17 -18.14
CA ALA A 28 0.15 40.47 -18.22
C ALA A 28 0.66 41.34 -17.06
N ASP A 29 -0.19 42.20 -16.51
CA ASP A 29 0.09 43.07 -15.37
C ASP A 29 -0.04 42.37 -14.00
N GLN A 30 -0.65 41.17 -13.96
CA GLN A 30 -0.76 40.31 -12.79
C GLN A 30 0.18 39.09 -12.86
N TRP A 31 1.07 39.04 -13.84
CA TRP A 31 1.98 37.92 -14.04
C TRP A 31 2.92 37.73 -12.85
N GLN A 32 2.97 36.52 -12.33
CA GLN A 32 3.86 36.08 -11.25
C GLN A 32 4.57 34.79 -11.70
N GLU A 33 5.71 34.44 -11.13
CA GLU A 33 6.45 33.24 -11.56
C GLU A 33 6.00 31.95 -10.84
N GLY A 34 5.58 32.05 -9.58
CA GLY A 34 5.21 30.89 -8.78
C GLY A 34 3.86 30.28 -9.18
N LYS A 35 3.75 28.96 -9.07
CA LYS A 35 2.57 28.19 -9.50
C LYS A 35 1.31 28.64 -8.77
N GLN A 36 1.40 28.81 -7.45
CA GLN A 36 0.27 29.21 -6.62
C GLN A 36 -0.13 30.67 -6.87
N GLU A 37 0.84 31.54 -7.11
CA GLU A 37 0.63 32.95 -7.42
C GLU A 37 -0.05 33.13 -8.77
N LYS A 38 0.39 32.41 -9.82
CA LYS A 38 -0.30 32.38 -11.11
C LYS A 38 -1.73 31.87 -10.98
N TYR A 39 -1.94 30.79 -10.24
CA TYR A 39 -3.28 30.25 -9.98
C TYR A 39 -4.19 31.29 -9.33
N ARG A 40 -3.71 32.01 -8.30
CA ARG A 40 -4.49 33.06 -7.63
C ARG A 40 -4.83 34.22 -8.57
N ALA A 41 -3.87 34.66 -9.40
CA ALA A 41 -4.11 35.72 -10.36
C ALA A 41 -5.15 35.33 -11.44
N VAL A 42 -5.10 34.08 -11.94
CA VAL A 42 -6.14 33.57 -12.85
C VAL A 42 -7.50 33.49 -12.14
N LEU A 43 -7.53 33.05 -10.88
CA LEU A 43 -8.77 32.99 -10.09
C LEU A 43 -9.40 34.38 -9.91
N GLU A 44 -8.60 35.40 -9.58
CA GLU A 44 -9.06 36.80 -9.45
C GLU A 44 -9.53 37.37 -10.81
N ALA A 45 -8.86 37.03 -11.90
CA ALA A 45 -9.27 37.43 -13.24
C ALA A 45 -10.60 36.78 -13.65
N MET A 46 -10.81 35.50 -13.34
CA MET A 46 -12.08 34.80 -13.57
C MET A 46 -13.22 35.45 -12.78
N ASP A 47 -13.00 35.75 -11.49
CA ASP A 47 -13.98 36.45 -10.64
C ASP A 47 -14.38 37.82 -11.23
N THR A 48 -13.40 38.60 -11.67
CA THR A 48 -13.62 39.90 -12.33
C THR A 48 -14.43 39.75 -13.63
N GLN A 49 -14.19 38.69 -14.42
CA GLN A 49 -14.94 38.44 -15.65
C GLN A 49 -16.39 38.03 -15.36
N LEU A 50 -16.62 37.23 -14.32
CA LEU A 50 -17.95 36.81 -13.89
C LEU A 50 -18.77 37.98 -13.34
N ALA A 51 -18.12 38.98 -12.73
CA ALA A 51 -18.79 40.18 -12.22
C ALA A 51 -19.65 40.87 -13.27
N VAL A 52 -19.24 40.90 -14.54
CA VAL A 52 -20.03 41.49 -15.64
C VAL A 52 -21.40 40.83 -15.79
N LEU A 53 -21.45 39.49 -15.67
CA LEU A 53 -22.71 38.73 -15.73
C LEU A 53 -23.55 38.99 -14.47
N PHE A 54 -22.93 38.92 -13.29
CA PHE A 54 -23.63 39.11 -12.03
C PHE A 54 -24.21 40.51 -11.90
N GLU A 55 -23.45 41.55 -12.24
CA GLU A 55 -23.92 42.93 -12.26
C GLU A 55 -25.05 43.14 -13.27
N HIS A 56 -24.99 42.50 -14.44
CA HIS A 56 -26.08 42.59 -15.42
C HIS A 56 -27.40 42.03 -14.86
N ILE A 57 -27.35 40.90 -14.15
CA ILE A 57 -28.52 40.27 -13.54
C ILE A 57 -28.99 41.09 -12.32
N GLN A 58 -28.07 41.51 -11.44
CA GLN A 58 -28.39 42.22 -10.20
C GLN A 58 -28.99 43.61 -10.43
N ASN A 59 -28.51 44.34 -11.45
CA ASN A 59 -28.97 45.69 -11.75
C ASN A 59 -30.35 45.75 -12.43
N ASP A 60 -30.91 44.61 -12.84
CA ASP A 60 -32.26 44.49 -13.38
C ASP A 60 -33.17 43.81 -12.34
N LYS A 61 -34.21 44.51 -11.88
CA LYS A 61 -35.08 44.01 -10.81
C LYS A 61 -35.86 42.76 -11.22
N GLU A 62 -36.25 42.62 -12.48
CA GLU A 62 -37.00 41.46 -12.95
C GLU A 62 -36.07 40.24 -13.05
N LEU A 63 -34.87 40.42 -13.62
CA LEU A 63 -33.86 39.35 -13.66
C LEU A 63 -33.41 38.95 -12.25
N ALA A 64 -33.14 39.91 -11.37
CA ALA A 64 -32.68 39.64 -10.01
C ALA A 64 -33.69 38.84 -9.18
N GLN A 65 -35.00 39.00 -9.42
CA GLN A 65 -36.05 38.29 -8.67
C GLN A 65 -36.47 36.96 -9.31
N ASN A 66 -35.89 36.59 -10.46
CA ASN A 66 -36.33 35.45 -11.26
C ASN A 66 -35.16 34.68 -11.90
N THR A 67 -33.95 34.82 -11.36
CA THR A 67 -32.76 34.11 -11.84
C THR A 67 -32.11 33.35 -10.70
N LEU A 68 -31.95 32.05 -10.87
CA LEU A 68 -31.12 31.21 -9.99
C LEU A 68 -29.71 31.14 -10.58
N ILE A 69 -28.70 31.40 -9.75
CA ILE A 69 -27.28 31.28 -10.06
C ILE A 69 -26.69 30.21 -9.13
N LEU A 70 -26.06 29.20 -9.72
CA LEU A 70 -25.27 28.18 -9.04
C LEU A 70 -23.81 28.36 -9.46
N ILE A 71 -22.90 28.56 -8.51
CA ILE A 71 -21.46 28.56 -8.74
C ILE A 71 -20.90 27.30 -8.09
N CYS A 72 -20.28 26.42 -8.89
CA CYS A 72 -19.72 25.16 -8.42
C CYS A 72 -18.38 24.86 -9.09
N SER A 73 -17.63 23.91 -8.50
CA SER A 73 -16.39 23.35 -9.09
C SER A 73 -16.64 21.90 -9.50
N ASP A 74 -15.99 21.46 -10.59
CA ASP A 74 -16.11 20.10 -11.13
C ASP A 74 -15.35 19.05 -10.30
N ASN A 75 -14.22 19.43 -9.70
CA ASN A 75 -13.40 18.60 -8.84
C ASN A 75 -12.56 19.43 -7.85
N GLY A 76 -11.85 18.74 -6.96
CA GLY A 76 -10.83 19.32 -6.09
C GLY A 76 -9.66 20.00 -6.82
N PRO A 77 -8.82 20.75 -6.10
CA PRO A 77 -7.78 21.59 -6.70
C PRO A 77 -6.63 20.78 -7.30
N GLU A 78 -5.91 21.38 -8.25
CA GLU A 78 -4.63 20.85 -8.71
C GLU A 78 -3.57 20.91 -7.59
N PRO A 79 -2.80 19.82 -7.35
CA PRO A 79 -1.73 19.81 -6.35
C PRO A 79 -0.71 20.94 -6.55
N GLY A 80 -0.43 21.68 -5.48
CA GLY A 80 0.52 22.79 -5.48
C GLY A 80 0.02 24.09 -6.12
N ALA A 81 -1.25 24.16 -6.56
CA ALA A 81 -1.88 25.38 -7.04
C ALA A 81 -2.97 25.87 -6.06
N GLY A 82 -4.07 25.12 -5.95
CA GLY A 82 -5.17 25.40 -5.04
C GLY A 82 -5.02 24.69 -3.69
N SER A 83 -6.02 24.86 -2.81
CA SER A 83 -6.09 24.23 -1.49
C SER A 83 -7.43 23.56 -1.28
N ALA A 84 -7.42 22.32 -0.78
CA ALA A 84 -8.60 21.61 -0.32
C ALA A 84 -8.91 21.90 1.16
N GLY A 85 -8.22 22.86 1.78
CA GLY A 85 -8.38 23.17 3.19
C GLY A 85 -8.01 21.96 4.08
N PRO A 86 -8.90 21.53 5.01
CA PRO A 86 -8.63 20.41 5.91
C PRO A 86 -8.79 19.03 5.27
N PHE A 87 -9.37 18.96 4.06
CA PHE A 87 -9.74 17.71 3.40
C PHE A 87 -8.52 17.03 2.75
N ARG A 88 -8.46 15.69 2.79
CA ARG A 88 -7.36 14.92 2.21
C ARG A 88 -7.52 14.77 0.71
N GLY A 89 -6.39 14.69 0.00
CA GLY A 89 -6.38 14.48 -1.44
C GLY A 89 -6.58 15.77 -2.23
N ALA A 90 -6.75 15.60 -3.53
CA ALA A 90 -6.81 16.67 -4.52
C ALA A 90 -7.49 16.14 -5.79
N LYS A 91 -7.47 16.93 -6.87
CA LYS A 91 -7.88 16.48 -8.22
C LYS A 91 -7.40 15.05 -8.50
N THR A 92 -8.27 14.26 -9.13
CA THR A 92 -8.11 12.81 -9.47
C THR A 92 -8.31 11.81 -8.32
N THR A 93 -8.42 12.26 -7.07
CA THR A 93 -8.59 11.36 -5.91
C THR A 93 -10.06 11.26 -5.49
N LEU A 94 -10.45 10.15 -4.87
CA LEU A 94 -11.77 9.96 -4.26
C LEU A 94 -11.84 10.41 -2.78
N TYR A 95 -10.73 10.92 -2.22
CA TYR A 95 -10.73 11.57 -0.91
C TYR A 95 -11.52 12.88 -0.94
N GLU A 96 -11.94 13.40 0.21
CA GLU A 96 -12.81 14.58 0.30
C GLU A 96 -12.23 15.79 -0.43
N GLY A 97 -10.92 15.99 -0.38
CA GLY A 97 -10.25 17.08 -1.10
C GLY A 97 -10.23 16.92 -2.62
N GLY A 98 -10.60 15.75 -3.15
CA GLY A 98 -10.76 15.50 -4.58
C GLY A 98 -12.20 15.60 -5.10
N ILE A 99 -13.20 15.30 -4.25
CA ILE A 99 -14.61 15.23 -4.65
C ILE A 99 -15.52 16.27 -4.00
N ARG A 100 -15.10 16.90 -2.89
CA ARG A 100 -15.86 17.97 -2.23
C ARG A 100 -15.53 19.31 -2.88
N SER A 101 -16.54 19.92 -3.49
CA SER A 101 -16.44 21.19 -4.20
C SER A 101 -17.22 22.30 -3.48
N PRO A 102 -16.83 23.58 -3.62
CA PRO A 102 -17.66 24.70 -3.20
C PRO A 102 -18.96 24.73 -4.03
N LEU A 103 -20.06 25.13 -3.39
CA LEU A 103 -21.32 25.49 -4.04
C LEU A 103 -21.84 26.79 -3.43
N ILE A 104 -22.10 27.79 -4.27
CA ILE A 104 -22.79 29.02 -3.89
C ILE A 104 -24.11 29.05 -4.65
N VAL A 105 -25.20 29.30 -3.93
CA VAL A 105 -26.53 29.46 -4.50
C VAL A 105 -27.01 30.89 -4.27
N TRP A 106 -27.43 31.55 -5.34
CA TRP A 106 -27.95 32.91 -5.30
C TRP A 106 -29.20 33.01 -6.17
N GLY A 107 -30.22 33.70 -5.68
CA GLY A 107 -31.43 33.95 -6.47
C GLY A 107 -32.51 34.59 -5.64
N PRO A 108 -32.50 35.92 -5.46
CA PRO A 108 -33.61 36.63 -4.81
C PRO A 108 -34.95 36.23 -5.47
N GLY A 109 -35.98 36.01 -4.65
CA GLY A 109 -37.29 35.55 -5.13
C GLY A 109 -37.40 34.03 -5.38
N ILE A 110 -36.29 33.31 -5.45
CA ILE A 110 -36.24 31.83 -5.56
C ILE A 110 -35.68 31.20 -4.28
N VAL A 111 -34.60 31.77 -3.74
CA VAL A 111 -33.97 31.38 -2.48
C VAL A 111 -34.65 32.13 -1.33
N ALA A 112 -34.94 31.41 -0.25
CA ALA A 112 -35.56 31.91 0.96
C ALA A 112 -34.76 33.10 1.53
N GLN A 113 -35.47 34.16 1.89
CA GLN A 113 -34.85 35.43 2.32
C GLN A 113 -34.04 35.26 3.60
N GLU A 114 -34.49 34.40 4.50
CA GLU A 114 -33.85 34.00 5.75
C GLU A 114 -32.55 33.20 5.55
N ALA A 115 -32.38 32.56 4.39
CA ALA A 115 -31.15 31.86 4.02
C ALA A 115 -30.09 32.80 3.43
N SER A 116 -30.43 34.07 3.16
CA SER A 116 -29.49 35.04 2.60
C SER A 116 -28.27 35.24 3.51
N GLY A 117 -27.08 34.91 3.01
CA GLY A 117 -25.82 35.03 3.75
C GLY A 117 -25.58 33.93 4.78
N SER A 118 -26.40 32.87 4.79
CA SER A 118 -26.20 31.70 5.64
C SER A 118 -25.24 30.68 5.00
N THR A 119 -24.89 29.64 5.75
CA THR A 119 -24.16 28.48 5.24
C THR A 119 -24.88 27.23 5.71
N ASP A 120 -25.27 26.39 4.75
CA ASP A 120 -25.79 25.06 5.05
C ASP A 120 -24.62 24.13 5.39
N THR A 121 -24.61 23.62 6.62
CA THR A 121 -23.58 22.70 7.12
C THR A 121 -24.11 21.28 7.32
N GLU A 122 -25.39 21.05 6.98
CA GLU A 122 -26.09 19.79 7.19
C GLU A 122 -26.33 19.05 5.88
N SER A 123 -26.69 19.76 4.81
CA SER A 123 -26.98 19.13 3.53
C SER A 123 -25.76 18.44 2.95
N CYS A 124 -26.00 17.25 2.37
CA CYS A 124 -24.96 16.46 1.73
C CYS A 124 -25.53 15.80 0.48
N PHE A 125 -25.09 16.28 -0.68
CA PHE A 125 -25.49 15.84 -2.02
C PHE A 125 -24.34 16.05 -3.00
N ALA A 126 -24.50 15.60 -4.25
CA ALA A 126 -23.49 15.66 -5.31
C ALA A 126 -24.01 16.34 -6.58
N ALA A 127 -23.13 16.56 -7.55
CA ALA A 127 -23.46 17.27 -8.79
C ALA A 127 -24.57 16.60 -9.62
N PHE A 128 -24.70 15.27 -9.54
CA PHE A 128 -25.76 14.53 -10.23
C PHE A 128 -27.17 14.79 -9.67
N ASP A 129 -27.28 15.35 -8.46
CA ASP A 129 -28.55 15.79 -7.86
C ASP A 129 -29.05 17.11 -8.46
N LEU A 130 -28.19 17.88 -9.12
CA LEU A 130 -28.56 19.18 -9.68
C LEU A 130 -29.55 19.04 -10.85
N VAL A 131 -29.48 17.96 -11.64
CA VAL A 131 -30.36 17.78 -12.80
C VAL A 131 -31.83 17.68 -12.39
N PRO A 132 -32.26 16.71 -11.55
CA PRO A 132 -33.65 16.64 -11.11
C PRO A 132 -34.08 17.90 -10.35
N SER A 133 -33.20 18.50 -9.56
CA SER A 133 -33.50 19.71 -8.78
C SER A 133 -33.77 20.94 -9.65
N LEU A 134 -32.97 21.13 -10.71
CA LEU A 134 -33.14 22.26 -11.62
C LEU A 134 -34.39 22.11 -12.48
N LEU A 135 -34.75 20.87 -12.86
CA LEU A 135 -36.01 20.58 -13.55
C LEU A 135 -37.21 20.92 -12.66
N GLU A 136 -37.17 20.53 -11.39
CA GLU A 136 -38.21 20.86 -10.40
C GLU A 136 -38.34 22.38 -10.21
N ILE A 137 -37.22 23.09 -9.99
CA ILE A 137 -37.21 24.56 -9.84
C ILE A 137 -37.77 25.25 -11.09
N ALA A 138 -37.47 24.74 -12.28
CA ALA A 138 -37.95 25.29 -13.55
C ALA A 138 -39.39 24.88 -13.89
N GLY A 139 -40.02 23.99 -13.11
CA GLY A 139 -41.35 23.44 -13.41
C GLY A 139 -41.38 22.58 -14.68
N ILE A 140 -40.27 21.94 -15.02
CA ILE A 140 -40.11 21.11 -16.22
C ILE A 140 -40.33 19.65 -15.85
N GLN A 141 -41.31 19.00 -16.48
CA GLN A 141 -41.52 17.57 -16.34
C GLN A 141 -40.50 16.77 -17.18
N HIS A 142 -40.04 15.65 -16.63
CA HIS A 142 -39.18 14.70 -17.32
C HIS A 142 -39.86 13.33 -17.39
N SER A 143 -39.41 12.49 -18.33
CA SER A 143 -39.93 11.13 -18.48
C SER A 143 -39.38 10.23 -17.36
N GLU A 144 -40.25 9.43 -16.75
CA GLU A 144 -39.86 8.36 -15.81
C GLU A 144 -38.99 7.27 -16.48
N GLU A 145 -38.97 7.22 -17.81
CA GLU A 145 -38.12 6.30 -18.59
C GLU A 145 -36.63 6.68 -18.57
N ILE A 146 -36.30 7.91 -18.15
CA ILE A 146 -34.92 8.39 -18.05
C ILE A 146 -34.56 8.43 -16.56
N PRO A 147 -33.96 7.36 -16.01
CA PRO A 147 -33.58 7.34 -14.61
C PRO A 147 -32.43 8.33 -14.36
N PHE A 148 -32.50 9.02 -13.23
CA PHE A 148 -31.38 9.80 -12.68
C PHE A 148 -30.73 9.02 -11.55
N ASP A 149 -29.41 9.09 -11.45
CA ASP A 149 -28.69 8.62 -10.26
C ASP A 149 -28.92 9.55 -9.06
N GLY A 150 -29.21 10.83 -9.33
CA GLY A 150 -29.47 11.85 -8.32
C GLY A 150 -30.94 11.99 -7.92
N MET A 151 -31.16 12.67 -6.81
CA MET A 151 -32.47 13.00 -6.25
C MET A 151 -32.73 14.51 -6.27
N ASP A 152 -34.00 14.89 -6.14
CA ASP A 152 -34.37 16.29 -5.98
C ASP A 152 -33.90 16.84 -4.61
N VAL A 153 -32.97 17.78 -4.67
CA VAL A 153 -32.43 18.57 -3.55
C VAL A 153 -32.83 20.05 -3.65
N SER A 154 -33.82 20.37 -4.48
CA SER A 154 -34.33 21.73 -4.64
C SER A 154 -34.72 22.44 -3.34
N PRO A 155 -35.24 21.77 -2.29
CA PRO A 155 -35.49 22.45 -1.01
C PRO A 155 -34.22 23.01 -0.35
N ALA A 156 -33.07 22.32 -0.48
CA ALA A 156 -31.78 22.84 0.01
C ALA A 156 -31.27 23.98 -0.87
N LEU A 157 -31.40 23.88 -2.20
CA LEU A 157 -31.01 24.96 -3.12
C LEU A 157 -31.86 26.23 -2.92
N ARG A 158 -33.14 26.08 -2.55
CA ARG A 158 -34.01 27.20 -2.19
C ARG A 158 -33.81 27.69 -0.75
N GLY A 159 -32.95 27.05 0.05
CA GLY A 159 -32.71 27.44 1.44
C GLY A 159 -33.92 27.21 2.36
N GLU A 160 -34.83 26.30 1.98
CA GLU A 160 -36.07 26.00 2.71
C GLU A 160 -35.84 24.97 3.83
N GLN A 161 -35.04 23.93 3.54
CA GLN A 161 -34.69 22.88 4.50
C GLN A 161 -33.43 22.13 4.06
N SER A 162 -32.67 21.62 5.02
CA SER A 162 -31.54 20.73 4.79
C SER A 162 -32.02 19.39 4.20
N VAL A 163 -31.19 18.77 3.36
CA VAL A 163 -31.49 17.47 2.74
C VAL A 163 -30.38 16.45 3.03
N SER A 164 -30.79 15.22 3.37
CA SER A 164 -29.87 14.10 3.49
C SER A 164 -30.04 13.18 2.30
N HIS A 165 -28.98 13.01 1.51
CA HIS A 165 -28.92 11.96 0.51
C HIS A 165 -28.74 10.59 1.19
N GLY A 166 -29.19 9.52 0.53
CA GLY A 166 -28.79 8.15 0.86
C GLY A 166 -27.32 7.88 0.49
N PRO A 167 -26.93 6.61 0.30
CA PRO A 167 -25.60 6.28 -0.20
C PRO A 167 -25.30 6.95 -1.54
N MET A 168 -24.19 7.66 -1.63
CA MET A 168 -23.63 8.20 -2.87
C MET A 168 -22.40 7.41 -3.25
N TYR A 169 -22.22 7.15 -4.55
CA TYR A 169 -21.15 6.28 -5.05
C TYR A 169 -20.29 7.01 -6.07
N TRP A 170 -18.99 6.75 -6.02
CA TRP A 170 -18.03 7.28 -6.97
C TRP A 170 -17.13 6.17 -7.48
N ARG A 171 -16.80 6.28 -8.76
CA ARG A 171 -15.80 5.47 -9.43
C ARG A 171 -14.74 6.40 -10.02
N ARG A 172 -13.48 6.13 -9.69
CA ARG A 172 -12.34 6.92 -10.17
C ARG A 172 -12.11 6.64 -11.67
N PRO A 173 -11.64 7.62 -12.46
CA PRO A 173 -11.23 7.38 -13.84
C PRO A 173 -10.17 6.27 -13.94
N PRO A 174 -10.29 5.29 -14.84
CA PRO A 174 -9.47 4.09 -14.83
C PRO A 174 -7.96 4.31 -15.07
N ASP A 175 -7.56 5.42 -15.69
CA ASP A 175 -6.20 5.76 -16.15
C ASP A 175 -5.40 6.62 -15.14
N ARG A 176 -5.80 6.59 -13.87
CA ARG A 176 -5.25 7.42 -12.78
C ARG A 176 -5.03 6.61 -11.49
N LYS A 177 -4.74 5.31 -11.59
CA LYS A 177 -4.51 4.43 -10.42
C LYS A 177 -3.36 4.95 -9.55
N MET A 178 -2.47 5.71 -10.18
CA MET A 178 -1.47 6.55 -9.56
C MET A 178 -1.71 8.00 -9.99
N TYR A 179 -1.34 8.96 -9.15
CA TYR A 179 -1.26 10.36 -9.58
C TYR A 179 0.08 10.96 -9.18
N LYS A 180 1.00 11.06 -10.15
CA LYS A 180 2.39 11.51 -9.92
C LYS A 180 2.52 12.84 -9.18
N ALA A 181 1.55 13.75 -9.37
CA ALA A 181 1.55 15.04 -8.66
C ALA A 181 1.34 14.89 -7.14
N LEU A 182 0.84 13.73 -6.70
CA LEU A 182 0.72 13.31 -5.30
C LEU A 182 1.76 12.25 -4.90
N GLY A 183 2.75 11.97 -5.77
CA GLY A 183 3.77 10.96 -5.55
C GLY A 183 3.39 9.56 -6.05
N ASP A 184 4.08 8.56 -5.51
CA ASP A 184 3.95 7.15 -5.88
C ASP A 184 2.86 6.43 -5.06
N THR A 185 1.70 7.06 -4.87
CA THR A 185 0.58 6.50 -4.08
C THR A 185 -0.44 5.82 -4.98
N VAL A 186 -0.76 4.56 -4.66
CA VAL A 186 -1.87 3.81 -5.26
C VAL A 186 -3.19 4.35 -4.71
N LEU A 187 -4.09 4.77 -5.60
CA LEU A 187 -5.37 5.36 -5.26
C LEU A 187 -6.50 4.31 -5.25
N PRO A 188 -7.50 4.45 -4.37
CA PRO A 188 -8.69 3.60 -4.40
C PRO A 188 -9.46 3.82 -5.70
N ASP A 189 -10.16 2.78 -6.16
CA ASP A 189 -10.94 2.82 -7.39
C ASP A 189 -12.38 3.25 -7.16
N LEU A 190 -12.90 2.93 -5.99
CA LEU A 190 -14.30 3.08 -5.63
C LEU A 190 -14.43 3.85 -4.31
N ALA A 191 -15.51 4.61 -4.17
CA ALA A 191 -15.89 5.22 -2.89
C ALA A 191 -17.41 5.25 -2.70
N VAL A 192 -17.86 5.07 -1.46
CA VAL A 192 -19.24 5.30 -1.03
C VAL A 192 -19.27 6.23 0.16
N ARG A 193 -20.23 7.17 0.18
CA ARG A 193 -20.58 7.96 1.36
C ARG A 193 -22.03 7.70 1.76
N ASP A 194 -22.23 7.29 3.01
CA ASP A 194 -23.54 7.03 3.60
C ASP A 194 -23.61 7.72 4.98
N GLY A 195 -24.24 8.89 5.02
CA GLY A 195 -24.21 9.80 6.16
C GLY A 195 -22.77 10.26 6.48
N ASN A 196 -22.34 10.01 7.72
CA ASN A 196 -20.99 10.33 8.19
C ASN A 196 -19.93 9.32 7.73
N TRP A 197 -20.35 8.13 7.31
CA TRP A 197 -19.42 7.08 6.93
C TRP A 197 -18.98 7.24 5.49
N LYS A 198 -17.67 7.14 5.26
CA LYS A 198 -17.10 7.05 3.93
C LYS A 198 -16.19 5.84 3.84
N LEU A 199 -16.44 4.99 2.85
CA LEU A 199 -15.61 3.83 2.55
C LEU A 199 -14.99 3.99 1.17
N LEU A 200 -13.71 3.65 1.04
CA LEU A 200 -12.98 3.55 -0.23
C LEU A 200 -12.37 2.16 -0.35
N CYS A 201 -12.31 1.62 -1.57
CA CYS A 201 -11.68 0.33 -1.86
C CYS A 201 -11.23 0.24 -3.32
N ASP A 202 -10.57 -0.85 -3.66
CA ASP A 202 -10.33 -1.24 -5.05
C ASP A 202 -11.56 -1.89 -5.69
N TYR A 203 -11.52 -2.13 -7.00
CA TYR A 203 -12.65 -2.69 -7.75
C TYR A 203 -13.19 -4.02 -7.18
N ASP A 204 -12.32 -4.82 -6.58
CA ASP A 204 -12.64 -6.13 -5.98
C ASP A 204 -13.01 -6.06 -4.49
N GLY A 205 -13.12 -4.85 -3.93
CA GLY A 205 -13.43 -4.62 -2.52
C GLY A 205 -12.23 -4.77 -1.58
N GLN A 206 -11.00 -4.93 -2.09
CA GLN A 206 -9.78 -4.95 -1.28
C GLN A 206 -9.28 -3.53 -0.94
N ASN A 207 -8.23 -3.46 -0.12
CA ASN A 207 -7.57 -2.20 0.29
C ASN A 207 -8.53 -1.18 0.92
N ILE A 208 -9.44 -1.69 1.76
CA ILE A 208 -10.52 -0.91 2.36
C ILE A 208 -9.99 0.20 3.28
N GLN A 209 -10.50 1.41 3.08
CA GLN A 209 -10.36 2.54 3.98
C GLN A 209 -11.75 2.97 4.44
N LEU A 210 -11.96 3.12 5.75
CA LEU A 210 -13.22 3.57 6.33
C LEU A 210 -12.97 4.78 7.24
N PHE A 211 -13.79 5.82 7.09
CA PHE A 211 -13.69 7.06 7.84
C PHE A 211 -15.06 7.50 8.38
N ASP A 212 -15.06 8.13 9.56
CA ASP A 212 -16.18 8.91 10.10
C ASP A 212 -15.89 10.40 9.84
N LEU A 213 -16.49 10.96 8.79
CA LEU A 213 -16.21 12.31 8.30
C LEU A 213 -16.63 13.42 9.26
N GLN A 214 -17.49 13.12 10.24
CA GLN A 214 -17.86 14.10 11.28
C GLN A 214 -16.70 14.30 12.25
N LYS A 215 -15.97 13.22 12.58
CA LYS A 215 -14.83 13.26 13.51
C LYS A 215 -13.50 13.48 12.80
N ASP A 216 -13.39 13.02 11.56
CA ASP A 216 -12.17 13.04 10.77
C ASP A 216 -12.43 13.50 9.33
N PRO A 217 -12.77 14.79 9.12
CA PRO A 217 -12.97 15.34 7.79
C PRO A 217 -11.70 15.28 6.93
N GLY A 218 -10.53 15.12 7.54
CA GLY A 218 -9.24 14.99 6.85
C GLY A 218 -8.89 13.55 6.50
N GLU A 219 -9.76 12.56 6.75
CA GLU A 219 -9.55 11.14 6.39
C GLU A 219 -8.15 10.63 6.81
N LYS A 220 -7.74 10.96 8.04
CA LYS A 220 -6.40 10.68 8.57
C LYS A 220 -6.31 9.30 9.24
N ASN A 221 -7.39 8.82 9.84
CA ASN A 221 -7.42 7.62 10.65
C ASN A 221 -8.35 6.59 10.01
N ASN A 222 -7.76 5.56 9.39
CA ASN A 222 -8.55 4.45 8.85
C ASN A 222 -9.08 3.60 10.01
N ILE A 223 -10.40 3.59 10.20
CA ILE A 223 -11.09 2.87 11.29
C ILE A 223 -11.77 1.59 10.80
N ALA A 224 -11.38 1.07 9.63
CA ALA A 224 -12.01 -0.13 9.04
C ALA A 224 -11.94 -1.36 9.97
N ALA A 225 -10.83 -1.55 10.70
CA ALA A 225 -10.64 -2.68 11.60
C ALA A 225 -11.58 -2.66 12.82
N ASP A 226 -11.99 -1.47 13.26
CA ASP A 226 -12.82 -1.30 14.47
C ASP A 226 -14.33 -1.43 14.19
N PHE A 227 -14.74 -1.28 12.92
CA PHE A 227 -16.15 -1.18 12.53
C PHE A 227 -16.56 -2.21 11.47
N GLU A 228 -16.29 -3.49 11.75
CA GLU A 228 -16.52 -4.62 10.83
C GLU A 228 -17.90 -4.61 10.15
N LYS A 229 -18.97 -4.40 10.92
CA LYS A 229 -20.34 -4.42 10.38
C LYS A 229 -20.59 -3.28 9.40
N VAL A 230 -20.04 -2.09 9.66
CA VAL A 230 -20.17 -0.93 8.78
C VAL A 230 -19.34 -1.16 7.52
N ARG A 231 -18.08 -1.59 7.70
CA ARG A 231 -17.16 -1.95 6.63
C ARG A 231 -17.77 -2.95 5.65
N ALA A 232 -18.26 -4.09 6.16
CA ALA A 232 -18.84 -5.15 5.33
C ALA A 232 -20.10 -4.70 4.60
N ARG A 233 -20.98 -3.93 5.26
CA ARG A 233 -22.19 -3.37 4.63
C ARG A 233 -21.86 -2.44 3.47
N LEU A 234 -21.01 -1.45 3.72
CA LEU A 234 -20.67 -0.42 2.74
C LEU A 234 -19.84 -0.99 1.59
N CYS A 235 -18.87 -1.86 1.86
CA CYS A 235 -18.08 -2.52 0.82
C CYS A 235 -18.98 -3.35 -0.10
N LYS A 236 -19.89 -4.16 0.47
CA LYS A 236 -20.85 -4.94 -0.32
C LYS A 236 -21.73 -4.05 -1.21
N GLN A 237 -22.25 -2.94 -0.67
CA GLN A 237 -23.06 -2.00 -1.45
C GLN A 237 -22.26 -1.36 -2.58
N LEU A 238 -21.04 -0.93 -2.30
CA LEU A 238 -20.17 -0.24 -3.26
C LEU A 238 -19.72 -1.17 -4.40
N VAL A 239 -19.31 -2.40 -4.08
CA VAL A 239 -18.89 -3.39 -5.09
C VAL A 239 -20.09 -3.81 -5.93
N SER A 240 -21.26 -4.07 -5.32
CA SER A 240 -22.48 -4.39 -6.07
C SER A 240 -22.88 -3.28 -7.04
N TRP A 241 -22.83 -2.02 -6.58
CA TRP A 241 -23.08 -0.87 -7.46
C TRP A 241 -22.08 -0.82 -8.62
N HIS A 242 -20.79 -1.08 -8.35
CA HIS A 242 -19.77 -1.10 -9.39
C HIS A 242 -20.01 -2.22 -10.43
N GLU A 243 -20.38 -3.42 -9.98
CA GLU A 243 -20.66 -4.58 -10.84
C GLU A 243 -21.89 -4.37 -11.75
N ASP A 244 -22.84 -3.54 -11.31
CA ASP A 244 -24.03 -3.18 -12.10
C ASP A 244 -23.72 -2.13 -13.20
N LEU A 245 -22.55 -1.48 -13.16
CA LEU A 245 -22.12 -0.54 -14.20
C LEU A 245 -21.63 -1.25 -15.47
N PRO A 246 -21.68 -0.60 -16.64
CA PRO A 246 -21.07 -1.12 -17.85
C PRO A 246 -19.59 -1.47 -17.65
N LEU A 247 -19.19 -2.63 -18.16
CA LEU A 247 -17.80 -3.07 -18.14
C LEU A 247 -16.90 -2.08 -18.89
N ASP A 248 -15.72 -1.81 -18.31
CA ASP A 248 -14.66 -1.05 -18.96
C ASP A 248 -13.28 -1.70 -18.72
N ASN A 249 -12.22 -1.09 -19.25
CA ASN A 249 -10.84 -1.58 -19.11
C ASN A 249 -10.15 -1.12 -17.81
N GLY A 250 -10.89 -0.70 -16.79
CA GLY A 250 -10.32 0.02 -15.67
C GLY A 250 -9.34 -0.76 -14.82
N GLN A 251 -9.68 -2.01 -14.51
CA GLN A 251 -8.78 -2.90 -13.79
C GLN A 251 -7.48 -3.14 -14.57
N SER A 252 -7.59 -3.37 -15.88
CA SER A 252 -6.43 -3.57 -16.76
C SER A 252 -5.53 -2.34 -16.86
N LEU A 253 -6.12 -1.15 -16.99
CA LEU A 253 -5.37 0.11 -17.05
C LEU A 253 -4.68 0.43 -15.72
N GLY A 254 -5.34 0.16 -14.59
CA GLY A 254 -4.73 0.33 -13.27
C GLY A 254 -3.53 -0.59 -13.07
N VAL A 255 -3.65 -1.87 -13.44
CA VAL A 255 -2.53 -2.83 -13.41
C VAL A 255 -1.38 -2.36 -14.31
N GLN A 256 -1.67 -1.95 -15.54
CA GLN A 256 -0.65 -1.42 -16.46
C GLN A 256 0.04 -0.17 -15.92
N GLU A 257 -0.67 0.72 -15.22
CA GLU A 257 -0.10 1.93 -14.65
C GLU A 257 0.80 1.62 -13.46
N MET A 258 0.39 0.72 -12.56
CA MET A 258 1.25 0.23 -11.47
C MET A 258 2.53 -0.43 -12.01
N GLN A 259 2.39 -1.24 -13.07
CA GLN A 259 3.54 -1.83 -13.79
C GLN A 259 4.45 -0.75 -14.41
N LYS A 260 3.89 0.25 -15.10
CA LYS A 260 4.65 1.36 -15.72
C LYS A 260 5.33 2.25 -14.67
N ALA A 261 4.70 2.46 -13.53
CA ALA A 261 5.22 3.27 -12.44
C ALA A 261 6.45 2.62 -11.78
N ARG A 262 6.69 1.31 -11.97
CA ARG A 262 7.76 0.56 -11.27
C ARG A 262 7.65 0.69 -9.75
N VAL A 263 6.41 0.79 -9.31
CA VAL A 263 5.99 0.93 -7.92
C VAL A 263 5.00 -0.21 -7.69
N GLY A 264 5.43 -1.27 -7.03
CA GLY A 264 4.55 -1.84 -6.01
C GLY A 264 4.57 -0.86 -4.84
N PRO A 265 3.47 -0.76 -4.08
CA PRO A 265 3.09 0.45 -3.37
C PRO A 265 4.22 1.04 -2.53
N ALA A 266 4.66 2.24 -2.90
CA ALA A 266 5.33 3.12 -1.96
C ALA A 266 4.25 3.60 -0.98
N ASN A 267 4.29 3.06 0.24
CA ASN A 267 3.49 3.48 1.41
C ASN A 267 2.00 3.08 1.45
N VAL A 268 1.58 1.99 0.80
CA VAL A 268 0.28 1.33 1.10
C VAL A 268 0.48 -0.18 0.94
N THR A 269 0.99 -0.84 1.96
CA THR A 269 1.48 -2.22 1.84
C THR A 269 0.38 -3.27 1.83
N GLY A 270 -0.86 -2.99 2.24
CA GLY A 270 -1.92 -4.02 2.35
C GLY A 270 -1.63 -5.09 3.43
N TYR A 271 -0.36 -5.31 3.75
CA TYR A 271 0.20 -6.14 4.80
C TYR A 271 0.94 -5.29 5.82
N SER A 272 0.80 -5.63 7.09
CA SER A 272 1.78 -5.20 8.08
C SER A 272 3.04 -6.06 7.95
N LEU A 273 4.22 -5.51 8.25
CA LEU A 273 5.45 -6.28 8.23
C LEU A 273 6.38 -5.92 9.38
N ILE A 274 7.18 -6.88 9.80
CA ILE A 274 8.33 -6.69 10.68
C ILE A 274 9.57 -6.97 9.84
N ALA A 275 10.46 -6.01 9.70
CA ALA A 275 11.70 -6.19 8.96
C ALA A 275 12.88 -5.62 9.74
N ALA A 276 14.08 -6.07 9.36
CA ALA A 276 15.31 -5.58 9.96
C ALA A 276 16.41 -5.41 8.92
N ASP A 277 17.24 -4.40 9.14
CA ASP A 277 18.44 -4.16 8.33
C ASP A 277 19.60 -3.75 9.25
N GLY A 278 20.69 -4.52 9.18
CA GLY A 278 21.88 -4.30 10.00
C GLY A 278 22.69 -3.07 9.59
N SER A 279 22.59 -2.62 8.34
CA SER A 279 23.28 -1.41 7.84
C SER A 279 22.67 -0.11 8.38
N LYS A 280 21.35 -0.11 8.58
CA LYS A 280 20.57 0.96 9.22
C LYS A 280 20.40 0.73 10.72
N LYS A 281 20.91 -0.39 11.25
CA LYS A 281 20.75 -0.81 12.65
C LYS A 281 19.29 -0.69 13.11
N THR A 282 18.37 -1.12 12.25
CA THR A 282 16.95 -0.85 12.41
C THR A 282 16.17 -2.15 12.35
N LEU A 283 15.37 -2.39 13.38
CA LEU A 283 14.29 -3.37 13.42
C LEU A 283 12.99 -2.61 13.67
N ALA A 284 12.00 -2.77 12.79
CA ALA A 284 10.77 -2.01 12.87
C ALA A 284 9.55 -2.81 12.41
N LYS A 285 8.39 -2.48 12.96
CA LYS A 285 7.09 -2.84 12.40
C LYS A 285 6.55 -1.69 11.58
N VAL A 286 6.13 -2.00 10.36
CA VAL A 286 5.46 -1.10 9.44
C VAL A 286 4.03 -1.60 9.29
N ASN A 287 3.05 -0.73 9.51
CA ASN A 287 1.64 -1.03 9.33
C ASN A 287 1.28 -1.15 7.84
N SER A 288 0.10 -1.69 7.55
CA SER A 288 -0.43 -1.84 6.19
C SER A 288 -0.58 -0.52 5.41
N ASP A 289 -0.58 0.62 6.09
CA ASP A 289 -0.61 1.97 5.50
C ASP A 289 0.79 2.59 5.33
N GLY A 290 1.85 1.81 5.54
CA GLY A 290 3.23 2.27 5.47
C GLY A 290 3.72 3.06 6.70
N SER A 291 2.87 3.33 7.69
CA SER A 291 3.30 4.01 8.92
C SER A 291 4.19 3.11 9.78
N VAL A 292 5.23 3.67 10.38
CA VAL A 292 6.09 2.94 11.32
C VAL A 292 5.38 2.84 12.67
N ALA A 293 4.91 1.64 13.02
CA ALA A 293 4.23 1.37 14.28
C ALA A 293 5.19 1.51 15.48
N TRP A 294 6.39 0.96 15.32
CA TRP A 294 7.47 1.08 16.29
C TRP A 294 8.80 0.75 15.61
N LYS A 295 9.89 1.24 16.20
CA LYS A 295 11.27 1.00 15.76
C LYS A 295 12.18 0.85 16.96
N VAL A 296 13.07 -0.13 16.91
CA VAL A 296 14.15 -0.36 17.88
C VAL A 296 15.48 -0.52 17.15
N PRO A 297 16.62 -0.19 17.79
CA PRO A 297 17.92 -0.50 17.22
C PRO A 297 18.15 -2.01 17.18
N CYS A 298 18.92 -2.47 16.19
CA CYS A 298 19.42 -3.85 16.13
C CYS A 298 20.89 -3.89 15.67
N GLY A 299 21.60 -4.93 16.06
CA GLY A 299 22.91 -5.29 15.55
C GLY A 299 22.85 -5.97 14.18
N ALA A 300 23.86 -6.81 13.90
CA ALA A 300 23.83 -7.71 12.75
C ALA A 300 22.65 -8.68 12.86
N ILE A 301 22.00 -8.97 11.74
CA ILE A 301 20.73 -9.69 11.71
C ILE A 301 20.58 -10.48 10.42
N HIS A 302 20.27 -11.77 10.53
CA HIS A 302 19.98 -12.69 9.43
C HIS A 302 18.71 -13.53 9.68
N ASP A 303 18.06 -13.42 10.85
CA ASP A 303 16.81 -14.12 11.14
C ASP A 303 15.93 -13.33 12.12
N ILE A 304 14.62 -13.43 11.95
CA ILE A 304 13.58 -12.85 12.82
C ILE A 304 12.33 -13.72 12.82
N HIS A 305 11.65 -13.79 13.97
CA HIS A 305 10.40 -14.53 14.12
C HIS A 305 9.41 -13.74 14.98
N GLY A 306 8.21 -13.52 14.45
CA GLY A 306 7.04 -13.19 15.28
C GLY A 306 6.52 -14.48 15.93
N LEU A 307 6.37 -14.48 17.25
CA LEU A 307 5.90 -15.64 18.00
C LEU A 307 4.37 -15.58 18.20
N PRO A 308 3.68 -16.73 18.37
CA PRO A 308 2.22 -16.76 18.52
C PRO A 308 1.66 -15.96 19.71
N ASN A 309 2.47 -15.72 20.74
CA ASN A 309 2.12 -14.88 21.90
C ASN A 309 2.33 -13.37 21.64
N GLY A 310 2.68 -12.97 20.42
CA GLY A 310 2.98 -11.58 20.05
C GLY A 310 4.38 -11.10 20.46
N HIS A 311 5.24 -12.01 20.94
CA HIS A 311 6.65 -11.72 21.19
C HIS A 311 7.44 -11.69 19.87
N LEU A 312 8.63 -11.11 19.94
CA LEU A 312 9.56 -11.02 18.83
C LEU A 312 10.88 -11.69 19.22
N LEU A 313 11.28 -12.72 18.47
CA LEU A 313 12.56 -13.39 18.62
C LEU A 313 13.46 -12.97 17.46
N TYR A 314 14.59 -12.34 17.74
CA TYR A 314 15.47 -11.78 16.71
C TYR A 314 16.94 -11.87 17.08
N GLN A 315 17.79 -11.73 16.07
CA GLN A 315 19.24 -11.64 16.24
C GLN A 315 19.66 -10.22 16.59
N ASP A 316 20.50 -10.04 17.62
CA ASP A 316 21.08 -8.75 17.96
C ASP A 316 22.61 -8.79 17.95
N GLY A 317 23.19 -8.82 16.75
CA GLY A 317 24.62 -9.05 16.55
C GLY A 317 24.95 -10.53 16.32
N TRP A 318 26.22 -10.81 16.03
CA TRP A 318 26.63 -12.13 15.53
C TRP A 318 26.47 -13.27 16.53
N THR A 319 26.44 -12.99 17.83
CA THR A 319 26.43 -14.04 18.87
C THR A 319 25.21 -14.02 19.78
N HIS A 320 24.29 -13.07 19.63
CA HIS A 320 23.16 -12.89 20.55
C HIS A 320 21.82 -13.10 19.85
N ILE A 321 20.93 -13.81 20.53
CA ILE A 321 19.50 -13.90 20.21
C ILE A 321 18.72 -13.29 21.36
N ILE A 322 17.72 -12.47 21.06
CA ILE A 322 16.90 -11.78 22.04
C ILE A 322 15.43 -12.07 21.77
N GLU A 323 14.67 -12.36 22.83
CA GLU A 323 13.21 -12.35 22.80
C GLU A 323 12.68 -11.09 23.50
N LEU A 324 11.84 -10.34 22.80
CA LEU A 324 11.12 -9.19 23.33
C LEU A 324 9.65 -9.51 23.50
N ASP A 325 9.07 -9.05 24.61
CA ASP A 325 7.63 -9.08 24.79
C ASP A 325 6.89 -8.04 23.92
N GLN A 326 5.56 -7.99 24.06
CA GLN A 326 4.70 -7.03 23.35
C GLN A 326 5.02 -5.56 23.70
N SER A 327 5.57 -5.30 24.89
CA SER A 327 6.01 -3.98 25.36
C SER A 327 7.47 -3.67 25.00
N ARG A 328 8.10 -4.54 24.19
CA ARG A 328 9.50 -4.46 23.75
C ARG A 328 10.51 -4.53 24.89
N GLN A 329 10.16 -5.21 25.98
CA GLN A 329 11.09 -5.56 27.05
C GLN A 329 11.72 -6.92 26.78
N LYS A 330 13.03 -7.04 27.06
CA LYS A 330 13.77 -8.30 26.93
C LYS A 330 13.29 -9.29 27.99
N VAL A 331 12.78 -10.44 27.55
CA VAL A 331 12.27 -11.51 28.42
C VAL A 331 13.11 -12.79 28.36
N TRP A 332 13.92 -12.96 27.32
CA TRP A 332 14.86 -14.06 27.18
C TRP A 332 16.02 -13.66 26.29
N GLU A 333 17.19 -14.28 26.50
CA GLU A 333 18.35 -14.12 25.64
C GLU A 333 19.22 -15.38 25.58
N TYR A 334 20.00 -15.48 24.51
CA TYR A 334 21.05 -16.47 24.36
C TYR A 334 22.33 -15.80 23.86
N ASP A 335 23.45 -16.11 24.49
CA ASP A 335 24.79 -15.71 24.07
C ASP A 335 25.60 -16.93 23.64
N ALA A 336 25.88 -17.02 22.34
CA ALA A 336 26.59 -18.13 21.71
C ALA A 336 28.06 -18.23 22.14
N THR A 337 28.64 -17.18 22.75
CA THR A 337 30.01 -17.24 23.29
C THR A 337 30.10 -18.09 24.57
N SER A 338 28.96 -18.40 25.18
CA SER A 338 28.84 -19.33 26.31
C SER A 338 28.89 -20.79 25.84
N ASN A 339 28.51 -21.75 26.70
CA ASN A 339 28.26 -23.16 26.31
C ASN A 339 29.43 -23.88 25.61
N GLY A 340 30.65 -23.68 26.14
CA GLY A 340 31.86 -24.34 25.62
C GLY A 340 32.45 -23.69 24.37
N ASN A 341 32.00 -22.47 24.02
CA ASN A 341 32.53 -21.69 22.89
C ASN A 341 33.52 -20.59 23.29
N ALA A 342 34.03 -20.61 24.53
CA ALA A 342 35.05 -19.68 24.97
C ALA A 342 36.24 -19.66 23.98
N ASN A 343 36.59 -18.46 23.49
CA ASN A 343 37.64 -18.19 22.51
C ASN A 343 37.42 -18.78 21.09
N LYS A 344 36.24 -19.29 20.76
CA LYS A 344 35.90 -19.69 19.39
C LYS A 344 35.39 -18.48 18.60
N LYS A 345 35.69 -18.46 17.29
CA LYS A 345 34.97 -17.58 16.37
C LYS A 345 33.64 -18.23 16.05
N ILE A 346 32.56 -17.52 16.34
CA ILE A 346 31.21 -18.05 16.24
C ILE A 346 30.26 -16.95 15.75
N GLU A 347 29.36 -17.34 14.85
CA GLU A 347 28.21 -16.53 14.47
C GLU A 347 26.95 -17.39 14.47
N VAL A 348 25.83 -16.80 14.84
CA VAL A 348 24.51 -17.40 14.77
C VAL A 348 23.77 -16.74 13.62
N HIS A 349 23.24 -17.53 12.69
CA HIS A 349 22.49 -17.01 11.54
C HIS A 349 21.06 -17.52 11.46
N ALA A 350 20.72 -18.55 12.23
CA ALA A 350 19.38 -19.11 12.27
C ALA A 350 19.03 -19.61 13.67
N PHE A 351 17.77 -19.42 14.01
CA PHE A 351 17.15 -19.94 15.22
C PHE A 351 15.65 -20.07 15.00
N GLN A 352 14.97 -20.84 15.85
CA GLN A 352 13.53 -21.04 15.76
C GLN A 352 12.98 -21.46 17.12
N ARG A 353 11.95 -20.76 17.62
CA ARG A 353 11.15 -21.25 18.75
C ARG A 353 10.35 -22.47 18.29
N LEU A 354 10.53 -23.59 18.97
CA LEU A 354 9.90 -24.86 18.66
C LEU A 354 8.56 -25.00 19.39
N ALA A 355 7.70 -25.89 18.89
CA ALA A 355 6.36 -26.11 19.44
C ALA A 355 6.36 -26.61 20.91
N ASN A 356 7.44 -27.25 21.36
CA ASN A 356 7.61 -27.69 22.74
C ASN A 356 8.13 -26.60 23.68
N GLY A 357 8.38 -25.38 23.18
CA GLY A 357 8.90 -24.26 23.95
C GLY A 357 10.43 -24.12 23.89
N ASP A 358 11.17 -25.11 23.43
CA ASP A 358 12.62 -25.01 23.25
C ASP A 358 12.98 -24.07 22.09
N THR A 359 14.22 -23.56 22.06
CA THR A 359 14.77 -22.79 20.95
C THR A 359 15.80 -23.62 20.21
N MET A 360 15.58 -23.85 18.92
CA MET A 360 16.62 -24.32 18.00
C MET A 360 17.58 -23.18 17.71
N ILE A 361 18.89 -23.40 17.80
CA ILE A 361 19.95 -22.40 17.56
C ILE A 361 21.03 -23.03 16.68
N VAL A 362 21.51 -22.32 15.68
CA VAL A 362 22.57 -22.81 14.78
C VAL A 362 23.83 -22.00 14.95
N GLU A 363 24.91 -22.68 15.34
CA GLU A 363 26.21 -22.08 15.62
C GLU A 363 27.17 -22.35 14.45
N SER A 364 27.43 -21.33 13.64
CA SER A 364 28.48 -21.34 12.61
C SER A 364 29.85 -21.14 13.28
N GLY A 365 30.88 -21.86 12.82
CA GLY A 365 32.18 -22.00 13.47
C GLY A 365 32.28 -23.33 14.21
N PRO A 366 31.48 -23.58 15.25
CA PRO A 366 31.32 -24.92 15.83
C PRO A 366 30.60 -25.93 14.93
N ALA A 367 29.86 -25.45 13.92
CA ALA A 367 29.12 -26.26 12.95
C ALA A 367 28.13 -27.22 13.62
N ARG A 368 27.17 -26.68 14.37
CA ARG A 368 26.17 -27.49 15.08
C ARG A 368 24.80 -26.82 15.20
N ILE A 369 23.79 -27.65 15.37
CA ILE A 369 22.44 -27.26 15.80
C ILE A 369 22.28 -27.63 17.27
N LEU A 370 21.79 -26.70 18.07
CA LEU A 370 21.39 -26.90 19.45
C LEU A 370 19.87 -26.82 19.58
N GLU A 371 19.28 -27.62 20.45
CA GLU A 371 17.95 -27.36 21.01
C GLU A 371 18.13 -27.02 22.49
N VAL A 372 17.70 -25.83 22.89
CA VAL A 372 17.95 -25.25 24.22
C VAL A 372 16.61 -24.93 24.88
N ASP A 373 16.43 -25.33 26.14
CA ASP A 373 15.21 -24.98 26.87
C ASP A 373 15.19 -23.52 27.34
N SER A 374 14.10 -23.11 28.01
CA SER A 374 13.95 -21.75 28.52
C SER A 374 15.02 -21.34 29.54
N ASP A 375 15.63 -22.30 30.24
CA ASP A 375 16.65 -22.08 31.27
C ASP A 375 18.07 -22.07 30.68
N GLY A 376 18.20 -22.28 29.36
CA GLY A 376 19.49 -22.31 28.67
C GLY A 376 20.15 -23.69 28.65
N ALA A 377 19.47 -24.76 29.11
CA ALA A 377 20.04 -26.09 29.10
C ALA A 377 19.93 -26.74 27.72
N ILE A 378 21.07 -27.24 27.22
CA ILE A 378 21.15 -27.94 25.93
C ILE A 378 20.47 -29.30 26.05
N LYS A 379 19.41 -29.53 25.26
CA LYS A 379 18.69 -30.80 25.12
C LYS A 379 19.20 -31.63 23.96
N LYS A 380 19.68 -30.99 22.90
CA LYS A 380 20.32 -31.64 21.76
C LYS A 380 21.53 -30.85 21.29
N ASP A 381 22.54 -31.58 20.86
CA ASP A 381 23.73 -31.07 20.18
C ASP A 381 23.96 -31.94 18.95
N ILE A 382 23.77 -31.37 17.77
CA ILE A 382 23.74 -32.06 16.48
C ILE A 382 24.83 -31.46 15.61
N ALA A 383 25.85 -32.25 15.30
CA ALA A 383 26.93 -31.82 14.41
C ALA A 383 26.44 -31.68 12.96
N LEU A 384 26.91 -30.63 12.28
CA LEU A 384 26.68 -30.39 10.86
C LEU A 384 27.88 -30.88 10.04
N VAL A 385 27.61 -31.27 8.79
CA VAL A 385 28.64 -31.55 7.80
C VAL A 385 28.97 -30.26 7.07
N ILE A 386 30.24 -29.85 7.11
CA ILE A 386 30.75 -28.63 6.48
C ILE A 386 32.00 -28.98 5.67
N ASP A 387 31.96 -28.73 4.37
CA ASP A 387 33.11 -28.99 3.48
C ASP A 387 34.09 -27.82 3.48
N THR A 388 33.58 -26.60 3.63
CA THR A 388 34.36 -25.36 3.60
C THR A 388 34.19 -24.51 4.87
N PRO A 389 34.82 -24.90 6.00
CA PRO A 389 34.58 -24.25 7.30
C PRO A 389 34.85 -22.75 7.31
N SER A 390 33.92 -22.02 7.93
CA SER A 390 33.90 -20.58 8.08
C SER A 390 32.83 -20.15 9.10
N HIS A 391 33.26 -19.59 10.22
CA HIS A 391 32.35 -19.01 11.22
C HIS A 391 31.31 -18.03 10.67
N HIS A 392 31.59 -17.38 9.53
CA HIS A 392 30.67 -16.41 8.90
C HIS A 392 29.75 -17.02 7.84
N SER A 393 30.02 -18.22 7.34
CA SER A 393 29.37 -18.74 6.12
C SER A 393 29.17 -20.25 6.10
N ASP A 394 29.30 -20.92 7.25
CA ASP A 394 28.95 -22.34 7.39
C ASP A 394 27.47 -22.55 7.09
N THR A 395 26.63 -21.63 7.56
CA THR A 395 25.17 -21.67 7.38
C THR A 395 24.56 -20.28 7.19
N ARG A 396 23.35 -20.25 6.64
CA ARG A 396 22.44 -19.12 6.68
C ARG A 396 21.14 -19.54 7.36
N ASN A 397 20.05 -19.66 6.62
CA ASN A 397 18.78 -20.07 7.19
C ASN A 397 18.75 -21.58 7.48
N VAL A 398 18.20 -21.93 8.65
CA VAL A 398 17.93 -23.29 9.06
C VAL A 398 16.52 -23.38 9.62
N ARG A 399 15.79 -24.42 9.26
CA ARG A 399 14.42 -24.67 9.74
C ARG A 399 14.24 -26.11 10.15
N LYS A 400 13.59 -26.31 11.30
CA LYS A 400 13.09 -27.62 11.68
C LYS A 400 11.81 -27.90 10.91
N THR A 401 11.75 -29.04 10.24
CA THR A 401 10.59 -29.45 9.45
C THR A 401 9.50 -30.05 10.35
N ALA A 402 8.29 -30.23 9.79
CA ALA A 402 7.21 -30.92 10.49
C ALA A 402 7.53 -32.40 10.79
N SER A 403 8.43 -33.04 10.04
CA SER A 403 8.92 -34.40 10.30
C SER A 403 10.01 -34.47 11.37
N GLY A 404 10.41 -33.32 11.94
CA GLY A 404 11.44 -33.25 12.98
C GLY A 404 12.87 -33.34 12.45
N THR A 405 13.07 -33.20 11.14
CA THR A 405 14.36 -33.07 10.46
C THR A 405 14.78 -31.61 10.41
N TYR A 406 16.04 -31.33 10.05
CA TYR A 406 16.57 -29.96 9.96
C TYR A 406 17.03 -29.68 8.54
N LEU A 407 16.42 -28.69 7.90
CA LEU A 407 16.78 -28.23 6.57
C LEU A 407 17.73 -27.04 6.70
N VAL A 408 18.95 -27.18 6.19
CA VAL A 408 20.08 -26.27 6.41
C VAL A 408 20.58 -25.73 5.07
N ALA A 409 20.61 -24.41 4.93
CA ALA A 409 21.30 -23.75 3.82
C ALA A 409 22.78 -23.55 4.17
N HIS A 410 23.67 -24.31 3.53
CA HIS A 410 25.12 -24.20 3.68
C HIS A 410 25.67 -23.24 2.63
N GLU A 411 25.77 -21.97 2.99
CA GLU A 411 26.08 -20.87 2.05
C GLU A 411 27.37 -21.11 1.28
N LYS A 412 28.50 -21.32 1.97
CA LYS A 412 29.80 -21.44 1.30
C LYS A 412 29.99 -22.76 0.56
N ASP A 413 29.34 -23.83 1.02
CA ASP A 413 29.36 -25.13 0.34
C ASP A 413 28.44 -25.14 -0.89
N GLY A 414 27.56 -24.14 -1.03
CA GLY A 414 26.65 -24.03 -2.17
C GLY A 414 25.54 -25.07 -2.20
N VAL A 415 25.13 -25.57 -1.03
CA VAL A 415 24.30 -26.77 -0.91
C VAL A 415 23.23 -26.64 0.17
N VAL A 416 22.06 -27.20 -0.08
CA VAL A 416 21.02 -27.39 0.93
C VAL A 416 21.07 -28.84 1.42
N ARG A 417 21.21 -29.04 2.73
CA ARG A 417 21.22 -30.38 3.37
C ARG A 417 20.04 -30.53 4.30
N GLU A 418 19.41 -31.70 4.28
CA GLU A 418 18.45 -32.10 5.30
C GLU A 418 19.09 -33.14 6.22
N TYR A 419 19.02 -32.88 7.53
CA TYR A 419 19.55 -33.75 8.57
C TYR A 419 18.41 -34.41 9.34
N ASP A 420 18.57 -35.69 9.69
CA ASP A 420 17.69 -36.33 10.65
C ASP A 420 17.92 -35.81 12.09
N SER A 421 17.16 -36.35 13.05
CA SER A 421 17.21 -35.90 14.44
C SER A 421 18.54 -36.15 15.16
N VAL A 422 19.48 -36.90 14.54
CA VAL A 422 20.78 -37.25 15.12
C VAL A 422 21.96 -36.71 14.30
N GLY A 423 21.70 -35.91 13.26
CA GLY A 423 22.73 -35.25 12.46
C GLY A 423 23.22 -36.03 11.26
N LYS A 424 22.50 -37.05 10.82
CA LYS A 424 22.81 -37.72 9.55
C LYS A 424 22.17 -36.95 8.39
N VAL A 425 22.94 -36.65 7.35
CA VAL A 425 22.42 -36.11 6.08
C VAL A 425 21.54 -37.17 5.40
N ILE A 426 20.27 -36.83 5.16
CA ILE A 426 19.27 -37.70 4.53
C ILE A 426 18.81 -37.19 3.16
N TRP A 427 19.08 -35.93 2.85
CA TRP A 427 18.83 -35.33 1.54
C TRP A 427 19.80 -34.18 1.31
N GLU A 428 20.19 -33.94 0.06
CA GLU A 428 21.15 -32.92 -0.32
C GLU A 428 20.84 -32.39 -1.72
N PHE A 429 20.99 -31.08 -1.94
CA PHE A 429 20.82 -30.44 -3.23
C PHE A 429 21.87 -29.35 -3.44
N ASP A 430 22.75 -29.56 -4.41
CA ASP A 430 23.71 -28.56 -4.88
C ASP A 430 22.97 -27.45 -5.64
N VAL A 431 23.17 -26.20 -5.24
CA VAL A 431 22.59 -25.06 -5.94
C VAL A 431 23.31 -24.88 -7.28
N PRO A 432 22.60 -25.03 -8.41
CA PRO A 432 23.25 -25.05 -9.72
C PRO A 432 23.70 -23.66 -10.16
N LEU A 433 24.89 -23.59 -10.75
CA LEU A 433 25.40 -22.39 -11.41
C LEU A 433 24.78 -22.13 -12.79
N PHE A 434 23.94 -23.04 -13.29
CA PHE A 434 23.29 -22.97 -14.60
C PHE A 434 24.26 -22.66 -15.77
N GLY A 435 25.48 -23.19 -15.70
CA GLY A 435 26.52 -22.99 -16.72
C GLY A 435 27.21 -21.61 -16.69
N LYS A 436 26.88 -20.73 -15.72
CA LYS A 436 27.54 -19.44 -15.53
C LYS A 436 28.79 -19.61 -14.66
N GLN A 437 29.76 -18.73 -14.86
CA GLN A 437 30.97 -18.68 -14.04
C GLN A 437 30.72 -17.85 -12.77
N PRO A 438 31.14 -18.33 -11.58
CA PRO A 438 31.01 -17.55 -10.36
C PRO A 438 31.80 -16.24 -10.42
N LYS A 439 31.21 -15.19 -9.87
CA LYS A 439 31.81 -13.86 -9.72
C LYS A 439 31.52 -13.33 -8.32
N SER A 440 32.58 -13.02 -7.59
CA SER A 440 32.49 -12.53 -6.21
C SER A 440 31.70 -11.23 -6.10
N GLY A 441 30.97 -11.07 -5.01
CA GLY A 441 30.19 -9.88 -4.68
C GLY A 441 28.78 -10.25 -4.28
N HIS A 442 27.99 -9.25 -3.87
CA HIS A 442 26.61 -9.46 -3.42
C HIS A 442 25.56 -8.75 -4.31
N GLY A 443 25.99 -7.84 -5.18
CA GLY A 443 25.09 -7.07 -6.04
C GLY A 443 24.70 -7.80 -7.33
N PRO A 444 23.94 -7.14 -8.22
CA PRO A 444 23.47 -7.71 -9.49
C PRO A 444 24.57 -8.21 -10.43
N GLU A 445 25.79 -7.71 -10.25
CA GLU A 445 26.97 -8.02 -11.05
C GLU A 445 27.74 -9.26 -10.57
N ALA A 446 27.40 -9.77 -9.39
CA ALA A 446 27.96 -11.01 -8.86
C ALA A 446 27.27 -12.22 -9.50
N PHE A 447 27.73 -13.43 -9.20
CA PHE A 447 26.97 -14.65 -9.49
C PHE A 447 27.59 -15.81 -8.70
N GLY A 448 26.78 -16.74 -8.20
CA GLY A 448 27.31 -17.93 -7.54
C GLY A 448 26.21 -18.89 -7.10
N ASP A 449 26.59 -19.76 -6.19
CA ASP A 449 25.79 -20.81 -5.58
C ASP A 449 25.60 -20.59 -4.07
N GLN A 450 25.94 -19.40 -3.55
CA GLN A 450 25.91 -19.11 -2.13
C GLN A 450 24.47 -19.01 -1.62
N VAL A 451 23.93 -20.17 -1.22
CA VAL A 451 22.54 -20.35 -0.83
C VAL A 451 22.24 -19.67 0.50
N TYR A 452 21.08 -19.03 0.60
CA TYR A 452 20.70 -18.31 1.80
C TYR A 452 19.59 -19.02 2.58
N SER A 453 18.56 -19.54 1.91
CA SER A 453 17.45 -20.18 2.62
C SER A 453 16.84 -21.35 1.87
N ALA A 454 16.23 -22.24 2.65
CA ALA A 454 15.42 -23.33 2.15
C ALA A 454 14.26 -23.62 3.10
N VAL A 455 13.08 -23.87 2.55
CA VAL A 455 11.86 -24.21 3.31
C VAL A 455 11.17 -25.40 2.65
N ARG A 456 10.83 -26.41 3.46
CA ARG A 456 10.02 -27.55 3.02
C ARG A 456 8.56 -27.11 2.88
N LEU A 457 7.99 -27.29 1.70
CA LEU A 457 6.59 -27.03 1.38
C LEU A 457 5.70 -28.21 1.79
N GLU A 458 4.40 -27.96 1.93
CA GLU A 458 3.41 -28.99 2.32
C GLU A 458 3.31 -30.14 1.31
N ASN A 459 3.58 -29.87 0.03
CA ASN A 459 3.62 -30.88 -1.03
C ASN A 459 4.90 -31.74 -1.03
N GLY A 460 5.83 -31.50 -0.10
CA GLY A 460 7.11 -32.21 0.00
C GLY A 460 8.24 -31.58 -0.81
N ASN A 461 7.97 -30.61 -1.68
CA ASN A 461 9.00 -29.88 -2.41
C ASN A 461 9.75 -28.92 -1.48
N THR A 462 10.90 -28.46 -1.93
CA THR A 462 11.75 -27.52 -1.21
C THR A 462 11.85 -26.21 -1.99
N LEU A 463 11.41 -25.11 -1.37
CA LEU A 463 11.56 -23.76 -1.90
C LEU A 463 12.89 -23.17 -1.42
N ILE A 464 13.72 -22.66 -2.34
CA ILE A 464 15.11 -22.28 -2.07
C ILE A 464 15.36 -20.84 -2.53
N GLY A 465 15.87 -19.99 -1.64
CA GLY A 465 16.44 -18.68 -1.98
C GLY A 465 17.94 -18.82 -2.20
N THR A 466 18.38 -18.64 -3.46
CA THR A 466 19.74 -19.02 -3.87
C THR A 466 20.81 -17.97 -3.55
N GLY A 467 20.52 -16.98 -2.70
CA GLY A 467 21.44 -15.88 -2.41
C GLY A 467 21.98 -15.22 -3.67
N ASN A 468 23.29 -15.26 -3.89
CA ASN A 468 23.92 -14.69 -5.09
C ASN A 468 23.71 -15.47 -6.40
N GLY A 469 22.96 -16.58 -6.38
CA GLY A 469 22.46 -17.23 -7.60
C GLY A 469 21.32 -16.45 -8.29
N HIS A 470 20.84 -15.37 -7.67
CA HIS A 470 19.81 -14.47 -8.21
C HIS A 470 18.47 -15.14 -8.54
N SER A 471 18.10 -16.20 -7.80
CA SER A 471 16.93 -16.98 -8.14
C SER A 471 16.17 -17.51 -6.93
N VAL A 472 14.92 -17.89 -7.19
CA VAL A 472 14.12 -18.73 -6.29
C VAL A 472 13.85 -20.05 -7.04
N LEU A 473 14.06 -21.18 -6.37
CA LEU A 473 13.84 -22.52 -6.94
C LEU A 473 12.79 -23.27 -6.13
N GLU A 474 11.92 -24.04 -6.79
CA GLU A 474 11.14 -25.12 -6.18
C GLU A 474 11.67 -26.46 -6.67
N VAL A 475 12.08 -27.31 -5.74
CA VAL A 475 12.80 -28.56 -6.01
C VAL A 475 12.06 -29.75 -5.42
N THR A 476 11.87 -30.82 -6.19
CA THR A 476 11.22 -32.05 -5.72
C THR A 476 12.14 -32.87 -4.79
N PRO A 477 11.61 -33.84 -4.03
CA PRO A 477 12.43 -34.79 -3.29
C PRO A 477 13.46 -35.54 -4.16
N ASP A 478 13.12 -35.79 -5.43
CA ASP A 478 13.99 -36.41 -6.44
C ASP A 478 14.99 -35.43 -7.07
N LYS A 479 15.09 -34.21 -6.52
CA LYS A 479 16.04 -33.15 -6.90
C LYS A 479 15.78 -32.52 -8.28
N GLU A 480 14.55 -32.59 -8.76
CA GLU A 480 14.14 -31.93 -9.99
C GLU A 480 13.65 -30.51 -9.72
N ILE A 481 14.11 -29.52 -10.51
CA ILE A 481 13.63 -28.14 -10.43
C ILE A 481 12.32 -28.04 -11.20
N VAL A 482 11.19 -27.88 -10.50
CA VAL A 482 9.84 -27.82 -11.09
C VAL A 482 9.31 -26.40 -11.24
N TRP A 483 9.89 -25.44 -10.53
CA TRP A 483 9.64 -24.02 -10.72
C TRP A 483 10.91 -23.23 -10.45
N LYS A 484 11.13 -22.16 -11.22
CA LYS A 484 12.32 -21.32 -11.13
C LYS A 484 11.98 -19.89 -11.48
N LEU A 485 12.38 -18.93 -10.65
CA LEU A 485 12.38 -17.50 -10.95
C LEU A 485 13.82 -17.01 -11.11
N ASP A 486 14.17 -16.49 -12.29
CA ASP A 486 15.51 -15.99 -12.62
C ASP A 486 15.66 -14.47 -12.42
N GLN A 487 16.91 -13.99 -12.47
CA GLN A 487 17.33 -12.62 -12.16
C GLN A 487 16.52 -11.50 -12.85
N HIS A 488 16.05 -11.76 -14.08
CA HIS A 488 15.39 -10.79 -14.94
C HIS A 488 14.01 -11.26 -15.42
N ASP A 489 13.44 -12.29 -14.79
CA ASP A 489 12.10 -12.78 -15.13
C ASP A 489 11.02 -11.76 -14.80
N LEU A 490 11.27 -10.89 -13.82
CA LEU A 490 10.33 -9.89 -13.35
C LEU A 490 10.53 -8.57 -14.11
N PRO A 491 9.51 -8.03 -14.82
CA PRO A 491 9.64 -6.79 -15.57
C PRO A 491 10.13 -5.63 -14.72
N GLY A 492 11.30 -5.08 -15.07
CA GLY A 492 11.88 -3.90 -14.41
C GLY A 492 12.45 -4.16 -13.02
N ILE A 493 12.46 -5.39 -12.53
CA ILE A 493 13.07 -5.80 -11.26
C ILE A 493 14.30 -6.66 -11.58
N THR A 494 15.40 -6.37 -10.91
CA THR A 494 16.63 -7.17 -10.98
C THR A 494 16.88 -7.80 -9.62
N LEU A 495 17.03 -9.13 -9.61
CA LEU A 495 17.41 -9.85 -8.40
C LEU A 495 18.94 -9.77 -8.19
N ALA A 496 19.36 -9.81 -6.92
CA ALA A 496 20.78 -9.81 -6.56
C ALA A 496 21.09 -10.80 -5.44
N TRP A 497 20.57 -10.60 -4.24
CA TRP A 497 20.78 -11.56 -3.17
C TRP A 497 19.44 -12.01 -2.62
N VAL A 498 18.95 -13.14 -3.12
CA VAL A 498 17.64 -13.69 -2.75
C VAL A 498 17.78 -14.42 -1.42
N THR A 499 17.26 -13.81 -0.35
CA THR A 499 17.42 -14.31 1.02
C THR A 499 16.24 -15.19 1.43
N GLN A 500 15.35 -14.68 2.30
CA GLN A 500 14.24 -15.43 2.86
C GLN A 500 13.17 -15.66 1.78
N VAL A 501 12.67 -16.90 1.68
CA VAL A 501 11.60 -17.29 0.76
C VAL A 501 10.45 -17.96 1.51
N ARG A 502 9.23 -17.80 1.03
CA ARG A 502 8.03 -18.40 1.61
C ARG A 502 6.95 -18.60 0.54
N ARG A 503 6.29 -19.75 0.55
CA ARG A 503 5.01 -19.96 -0.14
C ARG A 503 3.87 -19.52 0.77
N LEU A 504 3.04 -18.62 0.29
CA LEU A 504 1.86 -18.12 1.00
C LEU A 504 0.67 -19.08 0.80
N ARG A 505 -0.35 -18.96 1.64
CA ARG A 505 -1.55 -19.82 1.59
C ARG A 505 -2.33 -19.69 0.28
N ASN A 506 -2.29 -18.51 -0.34
CA ASN A 506 -2.90 -18.25 -1.65
C ASN A 506 -2.11 -18.85 -2.83
N GLY A 507 -0.97 -19.52 -2.58
CA GLY A 507 -0.11 -20.09 -3.62
C GLY A 507 0.98 -19.14 -4.14
N ASN A 508 0.98 -17.88 -3.73
CA ASN A 508 2.00 -16.91 -4.14
C ASN A 508 3.33 -17.15 -3.44
N THR A 509 4.41 -16.72 -4.07
CA THR A 509 5.76 -16.80 -3.52
C THR A 509 6.23 -15.43 -3.09
N LEU A 510 6.52 -15.28 -1.80
CA LEU A 510 7.10 -14.09 -1.20
C LEU A 510 8.58 -14.30 -0.92
N PHE A 511 9.41 -13.32 -1.28
CA PHE A 511 10.85 -13.40 -1.07
C PHE A 511 11.49 -12.03 -0.84
N VAL A 512 12.67 -12.05 -0.22
CA VAL A 512 13.48 -10.86 0.07
C VAL A 512 14.65 -10.76 -0.90
N ASN A 513 14.91 -9.57 -1.43
CA ASN A 513 15.90 -9.27 -2.46
C ASN A 513 16.91 -8.22 -1.98
N CYS A 514 17.95 -8.65 -1.28
CA CYS A 514 18.98 -7.76 -0.77
C CYS A 514 19.96 -7.36 -1.87
N HIS A 515 20.70 -6.28 -1.60
CA HIS A 515 21.85 -5.84 -2.39
C HIS A 515 21.56 -5.47 -3.86
N ALA A 516 20.30 -5.53 -4.29
CA ALA A 516 19.86 -5.16 -5.64
C ALA A 516 19.90 -3.63 -5.87
N GLY A 517 20.06 -2.85 -4.81
CA GLY A 517 20.16 -1.40 -4.87
C GLY A 517 18.80 -0.68 -4.87
N PRO A 518 18.79 0.64 -4.67
CA PRO A 518 17.59 1.43 -4.36
C PRO A 518 16.54 1.51 -5.49
N LYS A 519 16.89 1.06 -6.70
CA LYS A 519 15.96 0.97 -7.82
C LYS A 519 15.12 -0.30 -7.82
N ASN A 520 15.46 -1.27 -6.98
CA ASN A 520 14.78 -2.56 -6.86
C ASN A 520 14.06 -2.65 -5.52
N PRO A 521 12.89 -3.31 -5.46
CA PRO A 521 12.21 -3.58 -4.19
C PRO A 521 13.02 -4.56 -3.33
N GLN A 522 12.93 -4.39 -2.00
CA GLN A 522 13.58 -5.27 -1.01
C GLN A 522 12.73 -6.51 -0.71
N ILE A 523 11.40 -6.44 -0.85
CA ILE A 523 10.50 -7.58 -0.66
C ILE A 523 9.56 -7.65 -1.86
N ILE A 524 9.33 -8.85 -2.37
CA ILE A 524 8.55 -9.09 -3.59
C ILE A 524 7.62 -10.28 -3.33
N GLU A 525 6.39 -10.16 -3.79
CA GLU A 525 5.44 -11.26 -3.90
C GLU A 525 5.04 -11.47 -5.37
N VAL A 526 5.07 -12.73 -5.80
CA VAL A 526 4.69 -13.13 -7.16
C VAL A 526 3.67 -14.26 -7.16
N THR A 527 2.83 -14.31 -8.20
CA THR A 527 1.97 -15.46 -8.49
C THR A 527 2.81 -16.68 -8.91
N PRO A 528 2.22 -17.89 -8.98
CA PRO A 528 2.86 -19.04 -9.61
C PRO A 528 3.34 -18.78 -11.05
N ASP A 529 2.63 -17.93 -11.79
CA ASP A 529 2.98 -17.51 -13.16
C ASP A 529 4.03 -16.38 -13.21
N LYS A 530 4.57 -15.98 -12.05
CA LYS A 530 5.61 -14.96 -11.86
C LYS A 530 5.13 -13.52 -12.08
N ASP A 531 3.82 -13.29 -12.05
CA ASP A 531 3.30 -11.91 -12.05
C ASP A 531 3.56 -11.26 -10.71
N VAL A 532 4.11 -10.05 -10.72
CA VAL A 532 4.34 -9.27 -9.50
C VAL A 532 2.99 -8.76 -8.99
N VAL A 533 2.59 -9.21 -7.80
CA VAL A 533 1.34 -8.77 -7.15
C VAL A 533 1.59 -7.73 -6.07
N TRP A 534 2.77 -7.76 -5.46
CA TRP A 534 3.12 -6.83 -4.39
C TRP A 534 4.63 -6.67 -4.27
N THR A 535 5.06 -5.47 -3.88
CA THR A 535 6.46 -5.21 -3.53
C THR A 535 6.56 -4.20 -2.38
N TYR A 536 7.63 -4.29 -1.60
CA TYR A 536 8.00 -3.28 -0.61
C TYR A 536 9.37 -2.68 -0.89
N ARG A 537 9.46 -1.35 -0.74
CA ARG A 537 10.68 -0.57 -0.96
C ARG A 537 10.76 0.61 0.01
N ASP A 538 11.66 0.53 0.98
CA ASP A 538 12.03 1.63 1.88
C ASP A 538 13.53 1.55 2.22
N PHE A 539 14.33 2.28 1.44
CA PHE A 539 15.78 2.37 1.63
C PHE A 539 16.18 3.40 2.70
N GLU A 540 15.25 4.25 3.12
CA GLU A 540 15.50 5.19 4.21
C GLU A 540 15.45 4.45 5.55
N LEU A 541 14.39 3.65 5.76
CA LEU A 541 14.20 2.86 6.97
C LEU A 541 15.11 1.63 7.03
N PHE A 542 15.22 0.87 5.93
CA PHE A 542 15.85 -0.46 5.93
C PHE A 542 16.97 -0.65 4.91
N GLY A 543 17.56 0.39 4.32
CA GLY A 543 18.83 0.26 3.59
C GLY A 543 18.84 -0.80 2.48
N ASN A 544 20.03 -1.31 2.14
CA ASN A 544 20.24 -2.26 1.04
C ASN A 544 20.53 -3.69 1.51
N ALA A 545 20.52 -3.94 2.81
CA ALA A 545 20.94 -5.18 3.45
C ALA A 545 19.82 -5.71 4.37
N LEU A 546 18.56 -5.56 3.94
CA LEU A 546 17.36 -6.08 4.60
C LEU A 546 17.28 -7.58 4.31
N PRO A 547 17.82 -8.47 5.15
CA PRO A 547 17.95 -9.88 4.81
C PRO A 547 16.69 -10.67 5.15
N VAL A 548 15.83 -10.12 6.00
CA VAL A 548 14.69 -10.80 6.59
C VAL A 548 13.50 -9.89 6.82
N ALA A 549 12.33 -10.45 6.59
CA ALA A 549 11.06 -9.81 6.81
C ALA A 549 10.00 -10.85 7.18
N VAL A 550 9.15 -10.53 8.15
CA VAL A 550 7.91 -11.23 8.46
C VAL A 550 6.78 -10.38 7.95
N VAL A 551 6.12 -10.82 6.88
CA VAL A 551 4.94 -10.16 6.33
C VAL A 551 3.69 -10.83 6.93
N GLU A 552 2.88 -10.04 7.64
CA GLU A 552 1.60 -10.43 8.23
C GLU A 552 0.54 -10.42 7.12
N THR A 553 0.33 -11.59 6.51
CA THR A 553 -0.73 -11.84 5.53
C THR A 553 -1.93 -12.40 6.28
N GLU A 554 -3.06 -11.68 6.32
CA GLU A 554 -4.29 -12.14 6.99
C GLU A 554 -4.74 -13.53 6.54
#